data_AF-W7YGT2-F1
#
_entry.id   AF-W7YGT2-F1
#
_cell.length_a   1.000
_cell.length_b   1.000
_cell.length_c   1.000
_cell.angle_alpha   90.00
_cell.angle_beta   90.00
_cell.angle_gamma   90.00
#
_symmetry.space_group_name_H-M   'P 1'
#
loop_
_entity.id
_entity.type
_entity.pdbx_description
1 polymer ?
#
loop_
_entity_poly.entity_id
_entity_poly.type
_entity_poly.pdbx_seq_one_letter_code
_entity_poly.pdbx_strand_id
1 'polypeptide(L)'
;MENNEYIHSKSYDIIIIKIISLLWGDYLDWQNVIPFAPLFTPLIASGAIYFSFRQYRFQKYLGFVERQLDQFYGPMLGCINYLDANRALRIFLYEKESEVMNDNDIDEFLDNKVRLEYINNSIAYDNKIFLEQVFPQYRKMLSLFSEHSSCVLPETMKHYQTLYKFVGIWERHFAKAVNREVVARLDFEEDKLIDLYLNIRQTVDKLQKELLSKKSHENLKNKIK
;
A
#
# COMPACT_ATOMS: atom_id res chain seq x y z
N MET A 1 -0.55 38.74 -31.24
CA MET A 1 -0.07 37.40 -30.83
C MET A 1 -1.09 36.37 -31.26
N GLU A 2 -1.29 36.21 -32.57
CA GLU A 2 -2.24 35.25 -33.18
C GLU A 2 -1.57 34.77 -34.46
N ASN A 3 -1.06 33.53 -34.47
CA ASN A 3 -0.64 32.77 -35.65
C ASN A 3 -0.05 31.41 -35.23
N ASN A 4 -0.79 30.61 -34.44
CA ASN A 4 -0.34 29.25 -34.09
C ASN A 4 -1.41 28.15 -34.22
N GLU A 5 -2.64 28.48 -34.61
CA GLU A 5 -3.71 27.48 -34.79
C GLU A 5 -3.79 26.88 -36.21
N TYR A 6 -3.18 27.53 -37.21
CA TYR A 6 -3.33 27.11 -38.62
C TYR A 6 -2.36 25.99 -39.07
N ILE A 7 -1.30 25.72 -38.29
CA ILE A 7 -0.30 24.71 -38.64
C ILE A 7 -0.74 23.31 -38.18
N HIS A 8 -1.58 23.22 -37.15
CA HIS A 8 -2.05 21.94 -36.64
C HIS A 8 -3.04 21.25 -37.58
N SER A 9 -3.96 21.96 -38.26
CA SER A 9 -4.98 21.34 -39.11
C SER A 9 -4.40 20.59 -40.31
N LYS A 10 -3.44 21.19 -41.02
CA LYS A 10 -2.77 20.55 -42.18
C LYS A 10 -2.02 19.28 -41.81
N SER A 11 -1.50 19.19 -40.58
CA SER A 11 -0.76 18.01 -40.14
C SER A 11 -1.68 16.82 -39.85
N TYR A 12 -2.93 17.05 -39.43
CA TYR A 12 -3.92 15.99 -39.22
C TYR A 12 -4.47 15.43 -40.55
N ASP A 13 -4.68 16.28 -41.55
CA ASP A 13 -5.18 15.87 -42.87
C ASP A 13 -4.23 14.88 -43.55
N ILE A 14 -2.92 15.12 -43.47
CA ILE A 14 -1.90 14.24 -44.07
C ILE A 14 -1.84 12.88 -43.36
N ILE A 15 -2.05 12.84 -42.05
CA ILE A 15 -2.05 11.59 -41.26
C ILE A 15 -3.29 10.75 -41.57
N ILE A 16 -4.46 11.40 -41.70
CA ILE A 16 -5.72 10.73 -42.05
C ILE A 16 -5.65 10.11 -43.45
N ILE A 17 -5.11 10.82 -44.43
CA ILE A 17 -4.96 10.33 -45.82
C ILE A 17 -4.08 9.07 -45.88
N LYS A 18 -2.97 9.04 -45.12
CA LYS A 18 -2.07 7.88 -45.06
C LYS A 18 -2.68 6.65 -44.38
N ILE A 19 -3.48 6.84 -43.33
CA ILE A 19 -4.14 5.73 -42.62
C ILE A 19 -5.21 5.08 -43.50
N ILE A 20 -5.95 5.89 -44.26
CA ILE A 20 -6.99 5.43 -45.18
C ILE A 20 -6.38 4.70 -46.39
N SER A 21 -5.27 5.20 -46.95
CA SER A 21 -4.58 4.53 -48.07
C SER A 21 -3.97 3.17 -47.67
N LEU A 22 -3.50 3.03 -46.42
CA LEU A 22 -2.95 1.79 -45.89
C LEU A 22 -4.00 0.69 -45.67
N LEU A 23 -5.26 1.06 -45.37
CA LEU A 23 -6.32 0.11 -45.06
C LEU A 23 -7.09 -0.38 -46.30
N TRP A 24 -7.03 0.33 -47.43
CA TRP A 24 -7.89 0.05 -48.59
C TRP A 24 -7.17 -0.06 -49.94
N GLY A 25 -5.83 -0.04 -49.97
CA GLY A 25 -5.04 -0.16 -51.20
C GLY A 25 -5.41 0.87 -52.27
N ASP A 26 -4.76 0.80 -53.43
CA ASP A 26 -4.92 1.74 -54.56
C ASP A 26 -6.32 1.69 -55.24
N TYR A 27 -7.31 1.08 -54.60
CA TYR A 27 -8.65 0.83 -55.15
C TYR A 27 -9.67 1.94 -54.83
N LEU A 28 -9.30 2.93 -54.01
CA LEU A 28 -10.17 4.06 -53.68
C LEU A 28 -9.93 5.23 -54.66
N ASP A 29 -10.86 5.45 -55.57
CA ASP A 29 -10.89 6.65 -56.40
C ASP A 29 -11.21 7.88 -55.53
N TRP A 30 -10.17 8.63 -55.17
CA TRP A 30 -10.24 9.75 -54.23
C TRP A 30 -11.24 10.83 -54.65
N GLN A 31 -11.57 10.95 -55.95
CA GLN A 31 -12.59 11.90 -56.43
C GLN A 31 -13.99 11.59 -55.89
N ASN A 32 -14.29 10.33 -55.55
CA ASN A 32 -15.61 9.90 -55.05
C ASN A 32 -15.73 9.92 -53.52
N VAL A 33 -14.62 10.09 -52.78
CA VAL A 33 -14.61 10.03 -51.29
C VAL A 33 -14.57 11.41 -50.64
N ILE A 34 -14.02 12.42 -51.33
CA ILE A 34 -14.00 13.84 -50.93
C ILE A 34 -15.38 14.37 -50.47
N PRO A 35 -16.53 14.07 -51.13
CA PRO A 35 -17.82 14.59 -50.67
C PRO A 35 -18.32 13.97 -49.36
N PHE A 36 -17.79 12.83 -48.92
CA PHE A 36 -18.19 12.17 -47.67
C PHE A 36 -17.23 12.45 -46.49
N ALA A 37 -16.06 13.04 -46.73
CA ALA A 37 -15.11 13.44 -45.69
C ALA A 37 -15.72 14.21 -44.49
N PRO A 38 -16.62 15.21 -44.67
CA PRO A 38 -17.23 15.93 -43.55
C PRO A 38 -18.23 15.10 -42.73
N LEU A 39 -18.69 13.94 -43.23
CA LEU A 39 -19.55 13.01 -42.48
C LEU A 39 -18.73 12.09 -41.56
N PHE A 40 -17.47 11.83 -41.91
CA PHE A 40 -16.57 10.98 -41.11
C PHE A 40 -15.75 11.77 -40.10
N THR A 41 -15.47 13.06 -40.32
CA THR A 41 -14.77 13.91 -39.34
C THR A 41 -15.42 13.97 -37.95
N PRO A 42 -16.75 14.13 -37.78
CA PRO A 42 -17.36 14.09 -36.45
C PRO A 42 -17.27 12.70 -35.81
N LEU A 43 -17.35 11.61 -36.59
CA LEU A 43 -17.16 10.25 -36.09
C LEU A 43 -15.72 10.02 -35.62
N ILE A 44 -14.72 10.42 -36.41
CA ILE A 44 -13.30 10.33 -36.06
C ILE A 44 -12.99 11.20 -34.83
N ALA A 45 -13.50 12.43 -34.79
CA ALA A 45 -13.33 13.32 -33.64
C ALA A 45 -13.99 12.75 -32.37
N SER A 46 -15.22 12.23 -32.48
CA SER A 46 -15.91 11.59 -31.35
C SER A 46 -15.17 10.33 -30.85
N GLY A 47 -14.61 9.53 -31.76
CA GLY A 47 -13.79 8.37 -31.43
C GLY A 47 -12.49 8.74 -30.72
N ALA A 48 -11.80 9.78 -31.19
CA ALA A 48 -10.60 10.32 -30.54
C ALA A 48 -10.92 10.85 -29.13
N ILE A 49 -12.00 11.62 -28.97
CA ILE A 49 -12.45 12.14 -27.69
C ILE A 49 -12.77 11.00 -26.71
N TYR A 50 -13.55 10.00 -27.15
CA TYR A 50 -13.88 8.83 -26.33
C TYR A 50 -12.62 8.06 -25.88
N PHE A 51 -11.65 7.87 -26.79
CA PHE A 51 -10.39 7.21 -26.47
C PHE A 51 -9.57 8.04 -25.46
N SER A 52 -9.46 9.35 -25.65
CA SER A 52 -8.77 10.26 -24.72
C SER A 52 -9.41 10.25 -23.34
N PHE A 53 -10.75 10.29 -23.26
CA PHE A 53 -11.45 10.17 -21.99
C PHE A 53 -11.20 8.84 -21.29
N ARG A 54 -11.19 7.74 -22.05
CA ARG A 54 -10.89 6.41 -21.51
C ARG A 54 -9.46 6.33 -20.98
N GLN A 55 -8.48 6.85 -21.72
CA GLN A 55 -7.08 6.89 -21.29
C GLN A 55 -6.89 7.77 -20.05
N TYR A 56 -7.54 8.93 -20.00
CA TYR A 56 -7.52 9.82 -18.84
C TYR A 56 -8.08 9.15 -17.59
N ARG A 57 -9.24 8.49 -17.69
CA ARG A 57 -9.83 7.73 -16.57
C ARG A 57 -8.90 6.62 -16.08
N PHE A 58 -8.24 5.93 -17.01
CA PHE A 58 -7.29 4.88 -16.68
C PHE A 58 -6.06 5.41 -15.95
N GLN A 59 -5.47 6.51 -16.41
CA GLN A 59 -4.33 7.16 -15.73
C GLN A 59 -4.73 7.66 -14.34
N LYS A 60 -5.91 8.25 -14.20
CA LYS A 60 -6.44 8.68 -12.89
C LYS A 60 -6.65 7.51 -11.93
N TYR A 61 -7.10 6.36 -12.45
CA TYR A 61 -7.24 5.14 -11.68
C TYR A 61 -5.87 4.64 -11.19
N LEU A 62 -4.87 4.53 -12.09
CA LEU A 62 -3.52 4.11 -11.70
C LEU A 62 -2.91 5.05 -10.67
N GLY A 63 -3.03 6.36 -10.87
CA GLY A 63 -2.57 7.35 -9.89
C GLY A 63 -3.34 7.30 -8.56
N PHE A 64 -4.55 6.77 -8.53
CA PHE A 64 -5.24 6.50 -7.26
C PHE A 64 -4.65 5.28 -6.55
N VAL A 65 -4.47 4.16 -7.26
CA VAL A 65 -3.84 2.94 -6.72
C VAL A 65 -2.42 3.21 -6.21
N GLU A 66 -1.63 3.97 -6.96
CA GLU A 66 -0.30 4.44 -6.54
C GLU A 66 -0.36 5.22 -5.23
N ARG A 67 -1.29 6.17 -5.12
CA ARG A 67 -1.48 6.93 -3.87
C ARG A 67 -1.92 6.04 -2.71
N GLN A 68 -2.78 5.04 -2.94
CA GLN A 68 -3.16 4.11 -1.89
C GLN A 68 -1.96 3.32 -1.35
N LEU A 69 -1.10 2.84 -2.26
CA LEU A 69 0.13 2.14 -1.90
C LEU A 69 1.14 3.05 -1.20
N ASP A 70 1.34 4.26 -1.71
CA ASP A 70 2.37 5.19 -1.20
C ASP A 70 1.97 5.82 0.14
N GLN A 71 0.71 6.24 0.27
CA GLN A 71 0.26 7.04 1.42
C GLN A 71 -0.23 6.19 2.59
N PHE A 72 -0.82 5.02 2.33
CA PHE A 72 -1.43 4.22 3.40
C PHE A 72 -0.87 2.80 3.49
N TYR A 73 -1.05 1.98 2.45
CA TYR A 73 -0.79 0.55 2.54
C TYR A 73 0.71 0.20 2.65
N GLY A 74 1.57 0.94 1.96
CA GLY A 74 3.03 0.79 2.04
C GLY A 74 3.57 1.19 3.42
N PRO A 75 3.26 2.40 3.93
CA PRO A 75 3.63 2.79 5.29
C PRO A 75 3.08 1.86 6.38
N MET A 76 1.83 1.40 6.25
CA MET A 76 1.24 0.41 7.16
C MET A 76 2.01 -0.91 7.14
N LEU A 77 2.33 -1.42 5.95
CA LEU A 77 3.13 -2.63 5.81
C LEU A 77 4.52 -2.47 6.42
N GLY A 78 5.13 -1.29 6.28
CA GLY A 78 6.41 -0.96 6.91
C GLY A 78 6.35 -1.08 8.44
N CYS A 79 5.28 -0.57 9.06
CA CYS A 79 5.05 -0.71 10.50
C CYS A 79 4.91 -2.18 10.89
N ILE A 80 4.09 -2.95 10.16
CA ILE A 80 3.86 -4.38 10.45
C ILE A 80 5.15 -5.19 10.31
N ASN A 81 5.92 -4.98 9.24
CA ASN A 81 7.19 -5.68 9.05
C ASN A 81 8.19 -5.37 10.16
N TYR A 82 8.22 -4.13 10.65
CA TYR A 82 9.04 -3.76 11.79
C TYR A 82 8.61 -4.49 13.07
N LEU A 83 7.30 -4.55 13.34
CA LEU A 83 6.74 -5.27 14.49
C LEU A 83 7.09 -6.77 14.43
N ASP A 84 6.92 -7.39 13.26
CA ASP A 84 7.24 -8.80 13.05
C ASP A 84 8.73 -9.09 13.21
N ALA A 85 9.60 -8.23 12.68
CA ALA A 85 11.05 -8.38 12.84
C ALA A 85 11.48 -8.29 14.32
N ASN A 86 10.90 -7.35 15.08
CA ASN A 86 11.17 -7.24 16.52
C ASN A 86 10.62 -8.43 17.31
N ARG A 87 9.46 -8.95 16.92
CA ARG A 87 8.90 -10.18 17.52
C ARG A 87 9.80 -11.37 17.25
N ALA A 88 10.21 -11.57 15.99
CA ALA A 88 11.08 -12.67 15.59
C ALA A 88 12.44 -12.63 16.31
N LEU A 89 13.03 -11.44 16.44
CA LEU A 89 14.29 -11.26 17.18
C LEU A 89 14.16 -11.66 18.65
N ARG A 90 13.09 -11.24 19.34
CA ARG A 90 12.86 -11.64 20.75
C ARG A 90 12.70 -13.15 20.90
N ILE A 91 11.90 -13.78 20.04
CA ILE A 91 11.70 -15.23 20.08
C ILE A 91 13.05 -15.94 19.87
N PHE A 92 13.83 -15.52 18.87
CA PHE A 92 15.15 -16.09 18.61
C PHE A 92 16.11 -15.94 19.81
N LEU A 93 16.16 -14.76 20.44
CA LEU A 93 17.01 -14.53 21.61
C LEU A 93 16.56 -15.41 22.79
N TYR A 94 15.26 -15.49 23.09
CA TYR A 94 14.76 -16.35 24.16
C TYR A 94 15.00 -17.84 23.90
N GLU A 95 14.85 -18.29 22.65
CA GLU A 95 15.19 -19.66 22.26
C GLU A 95 16.66 -19.96 22.53
N LYS A 96 17.58 -19.06 22.14
CA LYS A 96 19.02 -19.22 22.38
C LYS A 96 19.40 -19.13 23.86
N GLU A 97 18.77 -18.23 24.61
CA GLU A 97 18.94 -18.15 26.06
C GLU A 97 18.46 -19.45 26.74
N SER A 98 17.33 -20.00 26.31
CA SER A 98 16.81 -21.27 26.84
C SER A 98 17.71 -22.46 26.50
N GLU A 99 18.29 -22.52 25.30
CA GLU A 99 19.26 -23.56 24.92
C GLU A 99 20.47 -23.53 25.85
N VAL A 100 21.06 -22.35 26.07
CA VAL A 100 22.22 -22.20 26.97
C VAL A 100 21.89 -22.54 28.43
N MET A 101 20.65 -22.26 28.87
CA MET A 101 20.21 -22.62 30.22
C MET A 101 19.93 -24.12 30.38
N ASN A 102 19.59 -24.83 29.30
CA ASN A 102 19.28 -26.26 29.34
C ASN A 102 20.50 -27.17 29.07
N ASP A 103 21.46 -26.73 28.25
CA ASP A 103 22.66 -27.51 27.88
C ASP A 103 23.75 -27.49 28.95
N ASN A 104 23.70 -26.52 29.85
CA ASN A 104 24.60 -26.46 30.98
C ASN A 104 23.89 -27.11 32.19
N ASP A 105 24.50 -28.12 32.81
CA ASP A 105 24.32 -28.45 34.23
C ASP A 105 24.75 -27.21 35.07
N ILE A 106 24.02 -26.08 34.97
CA ILE A 106 24.19 -24.91 35.84
C ILE A 106 23.55 -25.26 37.19
N ASP A 107 24.00 -26.36 37.78
CA ASP A 107 23.50 -26.86 39.06
C ASP A 107 24.22 -26.17 40.24
N GLU A 108 25.10 -25.19 40.02
CA GLU A 108 25.86 -24.60 41.15
C GLU A 108 26.33 -23.13 41.05
N PHE A 109 26.27 -22.43 39.92
CA PHE A 109 27.13 -21.24 39.73
C PHE A 109 26.52 -19.83 39.68
N LEU A 110 25.21 -19.65 39.83
CA LEU A 110 24.63 -18.31 40.00
C LEU A 110 23.86 -18.26 41.30
N ASP A 111 24.43 -17.53 42.29
CA ASP A 111 23.68 -17.01 43.42
C ASP A 111 22.33 -16.52 42.89
N ASN A 112 21.23 -16.99 43.48
CA ASN A 112 19.86 -16.78 42.99
C ASN A 112 19.58 -15.30 42.70
N LYS A 113 20.29 -14.42 43.43
CA LYS A 113 20.36 -12.98 43.24
C LYS A 113 20.86 -12.55 41.85
N VAL A 114 21.95 -13.11 41.32
CA VAL A 114 22.53 -12.74 40.02
C VAL A 114 21.60 -13.17 38.87
N ARG A 115 20.95 -14.33 39.00
CA ARG A 115 19.94 -14.79 38.03
C ARG A 115 18.72 -13.86 38.02
N LEU A 116 18.21 -13.50 39.20
CA LEU A 116 17.10 -12.55 39.31
C LEU A 116 17.47 -11.17 38.75
N GLU A 117 18.69 -10.71 38.99
CA GLU A 117 19.19 -9.44 38.43
C GLU A 117 19.24 -9.47 36.90
N TYR A 118 19.75 -10.56 36.31
CA TYR A 118 19.74 -10.74 34.86
C TYR A 118 18.33 -10.73 34.27
N ILE A 119 17.39 -11.46 34.86
CA ILE A 119 15.98 -11.49 34.42
C ILE A 119 15.36 -10.09 34.52
N ASN A 120 15.57 -9.39 35.62
CA ASN A 120 15.06 -8.03 35.82
C ASN A 120 15.65 -7.05 34.78
N ASN A 121 16.94 -7.18 34.46
CA ASN A 121 17.59 -6.36 33.44
C ASN A 121 17.04 -6.64 32.03
N SER A 122 16.80 -7.92 31.70
CA SER A 122 16.17 -8.32 30.44
C SER A 122 14.75 -7.75 30.31
N ILE A 123 13.91 -7.92 31.33
CA ILE A 123 12.55 -7.35 31.38
C ILE A 123 12.58 -5.82 31.26
N ALA A 124 13.51 -5.15 31.98
CA ALA A 124 13.63 -3.70 31.92
C ALA A 124 14.03 -3.22 30.52
N TYR A 125 14.95 -3.93 29.86
CA TYR A 125 15.35 -3.66 28.49
C TYR A 125 14.17 -3.83 27.52
N ASP A 126 13.45 -4.95 27.58
CA ASP A 126 12.31 -5.21 26.70
C ASP A 126 11.19 -4.19 26.88
N ASN A 127 10.88 -3.81 28.13
CA ASN A 127 9.90 -2.76 28.41
C ASN A 127 10.32 -1.41 27.82
N LYS A 128 11.62 -1.08 27.91
CA LYS A 128 12.16 0.15 27.32
C LYS A 128 12.03 0.13 25.79
N ILE A 129 12.46 -0.95 25.14
CA ILE A 129 12.33 -1.12 23.68
C ILE A 129 10.86 -1.06 23.24
N PHE A 130 9.97 -1.70 24.01
CA PHE A 130 8.55 -1.65 23.72
C PHE A 130 8.03 -0.21 23.73
N LEU A 131 8.34 0.56 24.78
CA LEU A 131 7.86 1.94 24.91
C LEU A 131 8.47 2.90 23.88
N GLU A 132 9.77 2.78 23.63
CA GLU A 132 10.52 3.74 22.82
C GLU A 132 10.45 3.45 21.31
N GLN A 133 10.25 2.18 20.92
CA GLN A 133 10.42 1.79 19.51
C GLN A 133 9.22 1.01 18.95
N VAL A 134 8.70 0.02 19.68
CA VAL A 134 7.60 -0.83 19.21
C VAL A 134 6.26 -0.11 19.30
N PHE A 135 5.93 0.44 20.47
CA PHE A 135 4.66 1.08 20.73
C PHE A 135 4.37 2.29 19.81
N PRO A 136 5.38 3.14 19.49
CA PRO A 136 5.23 4.19 18.49
C PRO A 136 4.78 3.70 17.11
N GLN A 137 5.06 2.46 16.71
CA GLN A 137 4.57 1.93 15.43
C GLN A 137 3.04 1.75 15.44
N TYR A 138 2.44 1.26 16.54
CA TYR A 138 0.98 1.17 16.60
C TYR A 138 0.31 2.55 16.59
N ARG A 139 0.93 3.54 17.26
CA ARG A 139 0.47 4.94 17.19
C ARG A 139 0.53 5.47 15.76
N LYS A 140 1.63 5.19 15.05
CA LYS A 140 1.81 5.54 13.64
C LYS A 140 0.78 4.86 12.75
N MET A 141 0.46 3.58 13.00
CA MET A 141 -0.60 2.89 12.27
C MET A 141 -1.96 3.59 12.47
N LEU A 142 -2.27 4.05 13.68
CA LEU A 142 -3.48 4.85 13.91
C LEU A 142 -3.46 6.20 13.21
N SER A 143 -2.32 6.90 13.21
CA SER A 143 -2.21 8.20 12.54
C SER A 143 -2.44 8.05 11.04
N LEU A 144 -1.92 6.99 10.42
CA LEU A 144 -2.14 6.66 9.00
C LEU A 144 -3.63 6.48 8.67
N PHE A 145 -4.41 5.82 9.55
CA PHE A 145 -5.86 5.70 9.35
C PHE A 145 -6.56 7.07 9.36
N SER A 146 -6.18 7.97 10.26
CA SER A 146 -6.78 9.31 10.33
C SER A 146 -6.33 10.23 9.19
N GLU A 147 -5.04 10.23 8.86
CA GLU A 147 -4.43 11.15 7.90
C GLU A 147 -4.76 10.77 6.45
N HIS A 148 -4.89 9.47 6.18
CA HIS A 148 -5.07 8.94 4.82
C HIS A 148 -6.36 8.13 4.66
N SER A 149 -7.41 8.45 5.43
CA SER A 149 -8.71 7.76 5.40
C SER A 149 -9.30 7.63 3.98
N SER A 150 -9.08 8.60 3.09
CA SER A 150 -9.52 8.56 1.68
C SER A 150 -8.85 7.48 0.82
N CYS A 151 -7.71 6.97 1.27
CA CYS A 151 -6.92 5.95 0.58
C CYS A 151 -7.18 4.54 1.12
N VAL A 152 -7.94 4.40 2.21
CA VAL A 152 -8.24 3.13 2.87
C VAL A 152 -9.43 2.45 2.21
N LEU A 153 -9.30 1.16 1.89
CA LEU A 153 -10.43 0.37 1.42
C LEU A 153 -11.44 0.09 2.54
N PRO A 154 -12.75 -0.01 2.23
CA PRO A 154 -13.78 -0.26 3.24
C PRO A 154 -13.56 -1.52 4.07
N GLU A 155 -12.97 -2.57 3.47
CA GLU A 155 -12.63 -3.81 4.17
C GLU A 155 -11.59 -3.58 5.27
N THR A 156 -10.52 -2.84 4.95
CA THR A 156 -9.48 -2.48 5.92
C THR A 156 -10.01 -1.55 7.01
N MET A 157 -10.93 -0.66 6.68
CA MET A 157 -11.49 0.30 7.64
C MET A 157 -12.24 -0.37 8.80
N LYS A 158 -12.78 -1.58 8.60
CA LYS A 158 -13.45 -2.36 9.66
C LYS A 158 -12.54 -2.65 10.85
N HIS A 159 -11.22 -2.69 10.64
CA HIS A 159 -10.24 -2.99 11.67
C HIS A 159 -9.80 -1.75 12.48
N TYR A 160 -10.19 -0.54 12.08
CA TYR A 160 -9.77 0.70 12.74
C TYR A 160 -10.13 0.71 14.23
N GLN A 161 -11.35 0.29 14.57
CA GLN A 161 -11.82 0.28 15.95
C GLN A 161 -11.01 -0.69 16.83
N THR A 162 -10.63 -1.84 16.29
CA THR A 162 -9.81 -2.83 17.00
C THR A 162 -8.43 -2.27 17.30
N LEU A 163 -7.77 -1.65 16.31
CA LEU A 163 -6.47 -1.00 16.50
C LEU A 163 -6.57 0.16 17.49
N TYR A 164 -7.61 0.99 17.40
CA TYR A 164 -7.84 2.11 18.32
C TYR A 164 -7.99 1.63 19.76
N LYS A 165 -8.79 0.57 19.97
CA LYS A 165 -8.99 -0.03 21.28
C LYS A 165 -7.67 -0.56 21.85
N PHE A 166 -6.88 -1.28 21.04
CA PHE A 166 -5.58 -1.80 21.45
C PHE A 166 -4.65 -0.68 21.94
N VAL A 167 -4.41 0.33 21.10
CA VAL A 167 -3.51 1.45 21.46
C VAL A 167 -4.07 2.23 22.65
N GLY A 168 -5.38 2.52 22.66
CA GLY A 168 -6.01 3.29 23.73
C GLY A 168 -5.91 2.62 25.11
N ILE A 169 -5.96 1.29 25.17
CA ILE A 169 -5.76 0.56 26.42
C ILE A 169 -4.32 0.69 26.90
N TRP A 170 -3.34 0.51 26.00
CA TRP A 170 -1.92 0.66 26.33
C TRP A 170 -1.55 2.08 26.75
N GLU A 171 -2.04 3.11 26.07
CA GLU A 171 -1.85 4.51 26.48
C GLU A 171 -2.33 4.75 27.92
N ARG A 172 -3.54 4.29 28.24
CA ARG A 172 -4.11 4.45 29.58
C ARG A 172 -3.36 3.64 30.62
N HIS A 173 -2.88 2.45 30.26
CA HIS A 173 -2.05 1.62 31.12
C HIS A 173 -0.74 2.34 31.48
N PHE A 174 -0.01 2.85 30.48
CA PHE A 174 1.25 3.58 30.70
C PHE A 174 1.07 4.90 31.43
N ALA A 175 -0.05 5.59 31.19
CA ALA A 175 -0.42 6.80 31.93
C ALA A 175 -0.91 6.52 33.36
N LYS A 176 -0.98 5.25 33.81
CA LYS A 176 -1.58 4.83 35.09
C LYS A 176 -3.01 5.35 35.29
N ALA A 177 -3.72 5.59 34.20
CA ALA A 177 -5.07 6.14 34.18
C ALA A 177 -6.15 5.06 34.32
N VAL A 178 -5.76 3.77 34.32
CA VAL A 178 -6.64 2.62 34.50
C VAL A 178 -6.01 1.66 35.50
N ASN A 179 -6.83 1.09 36.39
CA ASN A 179 -6.40 0.10 37.37
C ASN A 179 -5.85 -1.17 36.66
N ARG A 180 -4.72 -1.69 37.15
CA ARG A 180 -4.07 -2.90 36.63
C ARG A 180 -5.01 -4.11 36.59
N GLU A 181 -5.91 -4.25 37.56
CA GLU A 181 -6.90 -5.34 37.58
C GLU A 181 -7.92 -5.22 36.45
N VAL A 182 -8.30 -3.99 36.08
CA VAL A 182 -9.18 -3.74 34.94
C VAL A 182 -8.44 -4.08 33.65
N VAL A 183 -7.18 -3.64 33.52
CA VAL A 183 -6.34 -3.99 32.37
C VAL A 183 -6.21 -5.51 32.24
N ALA A 184 -5.89 -6.24 33.31
CA ALA A 184 -5.75 -7.70 33.29
C ALA A 184 -7.03 -8.46 32.87
N ARG A 185 -8.21 -7.84 33.01
CA ARG A 185 -9.50 -8.42 32.59
C ARG A 185 -9.92 -7.97 31.19
N LEU A 186 -9.23 -7.01 30.58
CA LEU A 186 -9.48 -6.60 29.22
C LEU A 186 -8.85 -7.60 28.26
N ASP A 187 -9.59 -7.98 27.23
CA ASP A 187 -9.08 -8.76 26.10
C ASP A 187 -8.45 -7.78 25.10
N PHE A 188 -7.14 -7.51 25.24
CA PHE A 188 -6.38 -6.54 24.42
C PHE A 188 -5.05 -7.10 23.91
N GLU A 189 -5.00 -8.40 23.67
CA GLU A 189 -3.83 -9.06 23.08
C GLU A 189 -3.57 -8.58 21.65
N GLU A 190 -2.29 -8.57 21.27
CA GLU A 190 -1.89 -8.22 19.90
C GLU A 190 -2.51 -9.19 18.87
N ASP A 191 -2.83 -10.41 19.27
CA ASP A 191 -3.42 -11.43 18.40
C ASP A 191 -4.75 -10.98 17.77
N LYS A 192 -5.46 -10.05 18.40
CA LYS A 192 -6.67 -9.44 17.81
C LYS A 192 -6.38 -8.56 16.60
N LEU A 193 -5.12 -8.17 16.38
CA LEU A 193 -4.68 -7.38 15.23
C LEU A 193 -4.22 -8.27 14.05
N ILE A 194 -4.16 -9.59 14.20
CA ILE A 194 -3.70 -10.50 13.14
C ILE A 194 -4.55 -10.33 11.87
N ASP A 195 -5.86 -10.22 12.00
CA ASP A 195 -6.76 -10.04 10.85
C ASP A 195 -6.46 -8.73 10.09
N LEU A 196 -6.12 -7.66 10.81
CA LEU A 196 -5.69 -6.41 10.20
C LEU A 196 -4.38 -6.62 9.43
N TYR A 197 -3.40 -7.29 10.03
CA TYR A 197 -2.10 -7.50 9.39
C TYR A 197 -2.22 -8.30 8.11
N LEU A 198 -3.02 -9.38 8.15
CA LEU A 198 -3.31 -10.20 6.98
C LEU A 198 -4.02 -9.40 5.90
N ASN A 199 -5.04 -8.61 6.26
CA ASN A 199 -5.75 -7.76 5.32
C ASN A 199 -4.81 -6.75 4.63
N ILE A 200 -3.91 -6.08 5.38
CA ILE A 200 -2.95 -5.13 4.82
C ILE A 200 -2.01 -5.83 3.84
N ARG A 201 -1.40 -6.95 4.23
CA ARG A 201 -0.47 -7.72 3.38
C ARG A 201 -1.13 -8.14 2.06
N GLN A 202 -2.31 -8.75 2.16
CA GLN A 202 -3.08 -9.18 0.99
C GLN A 202 -3.47 -8.01 0.08
N THR A 203 -3.84 -6.87 0.68
CA THR A 203 -4.22 -5.68 -0.08
C THR A 203 -3.04 -5.07 -0.81
N VAL A 204 -1.85 -4.98 -0.17
CA VAL A 204 -0.63 -4.53 -0.83
C VAL A 204 -0.32 -5.41 -2.04
N ASP A 205 -0.30 -6.73 -1.85
CA ASP A 205 -0.01 -7.67 -2.94
C ASP A 205 -0.99 -7.53 -4.09
N LYS A 206 -2.29 -7.39 -3.79
CA LYS A 206 -3.35 -7.18 -4.78
C LYS A 206 -3.13 -5.89 -5.56
N LEU A 207 -2.90 -4.77 -4.88
CA LEU A 207 -2.71 -3.46 -5.51
C LEU A 207 -1.42 -3.41 -6.35
N GLN A 208 -0.33 -4.01 -5.87
CA GLN A 208 0.93 -4.11 -6.62
C GLN A 208 0.77 -4.94 -7.89
N LYS A 209 0.14 -6.12 -7.80
CA LYS A 209 -0.16 -6.97 -8.98
C LYS A 209 -1.05 -6.24 -9.97
N GLU A 210 -2.06 -5.52 -9.48
CA GLU A 210 -2.95 -4.74 -10.33
C GLU A 210 -2.19 -3.63 -11.07
N LEU A 211 -1.31 -2.90 -10.38
CA LEU A 211 -0.51 -1.84 -10.95
C LEU A 211 0.47 -2.36 -12.02
N LEU A 212 1.18 -3.46 -11.72
CA LEU A 212 2.12 -4.10 -12.65
C LEU A 212 1.42 -4.65 -13.90
N SER A 213 0.32 -5.38 -13.72
CA SER A 213 -0.45 -5.94 -14.85
C SER A 213 -1.03 -4.86 -15.76
N LYS A 214 -1.50 -3.74 -15.19
CA LYS A 214 -2.05 -2.64 -15.98
C LYS A 214 -0.98 -1.84 -16.71
N LYS A 215 0.18 -1.58 -16.08
CA LYS A 215 1.32 -0.92 -16.75
C LYS A 215 1.89 -1.78 -17.89
N SER A 216 1.99 -3.09 -17.70
CA SER A 216 2.52 -3.98 -18.77
C SER A 216 1.60 -4.02 -19.99
N HIS A 217 0.28 -4.05 -19.80
CA HIS A 217 -0.70 -3.98 -20.90
C HIS A 217 -0.64 -2.63 -21.63
N GLU A 218 -0.41 -1.52 -20.93
CA GLU A 218 -0.24 -0.20 -21.57
C GLU A 218 1.04 -0.15 -22.40
N ASN A 219 2.16 -0.64 -21.86
CA ASN A 219 3.44 -0.71 -22.57
C ASN A 219 3.36 -1.57 -23.84
N LEU A 220 2.66 -2.70 -23.79
CA LEU A 220 2.44 -3.55 -24.98
C LEU A 220 1.59 -2.85 -26.04
N LYS A 221 0.53 -2.13 -25.65
CA LYS A 221 -0.30 -1.37 -26.59
C LYS A 221 0.46 -0.22 -27.25
N ASN A 222 1.36 0.44 -26.52
CA ASN A 222 2.18 1.52 -27.05
C ASN A 222 3.28 1.03 -27.99
N LYS A 223 3.69 -0.25 -27.91
CA LYS A 223 4.71 -0.85 -28.79
C LYS A 223 4.14 -1.39 -30.12
N ILE A 224 2.82 -1.61 -30.19
CA ILE A 224 2.12 -2.14 -31.38
C ILE A 224 1.59 -0.99 -32.28
N LYS A 225 1.54 0.25 -31.76
CA LYS A 225 1.27 1.46 -32.52
C LYS A 225 2.54 2.04 -33.13
#